data_AF-A0AAN7CCL8-F1
#
_entry.id   AF-A0AAN7CCL8-F1
#
_cell.length_a   1.000
_cell.length_b   1.000
_cell.length_c   1.000
_cell.angle_alpha   90.00
_cell.angle_beta   90.00
_cell.angle_gamma   90.00
#
_symmetry.space_group_name_H-M   'P 1'
#
loop_
_entity.id
_entity.type
_entity.pdbx_description
1 polymer ?
#
loop_
_entity_poly.entity_id
_entity_poly.type
_entity_poly.pdbx_seq_one_letter_code
_entity_poly.pdbx_strand_id
1 'polypeptide(L)' 'VNRKSEAQGKYHSWSISHDSRCARIYGHYARIDGSDTKYYRRAIKAFDFTVQDGKDKWTAYRFIKKFIYDFWLPGHLR' A
#
# COMPACT_ATOMS: atom_id res chain seq x y z
N VAL A 1 17.24 -17.44 18.37
CA VAL A 1 17.16 -16.04 17.86
C VAL A 1 15.72 -15.55 18.02
N ASN A 2 15.48 -14.55 18.86
CA ASN A 2 14.13 -14.13 19.26
C ASN A 2 13.56 -13.05 18.30
N ARG A 3 13.22 -13.45 17.07
CA ARG A 3 12.77 -12.59 15.94
C ARG A 3 11.50 -11.76 16.23
N LYS A 4 10.77 -12.06 17.31
CA LYS A 4 9.56 -11.33 17.70
C LYS A 4 9.84 -9.86 18.07
N SER A 5 11.00 -9.58 18.66
CA SER A 5 11.42 -8.23 19.04
C SER A 5 11.77 -7.35 17.82
N GLU A 6 12.31 -7.95 16.76
CA GLU A 6 12.64 -7.25 15.51
C GLU A 6 11.38 -6.84 14.74
N ALA A 7 10.29 -7.61 14.91
CA ALA A 7 9.05 -7.44 14.17
C ALA A 7 8.11 -6.37 14.75
N GLN A 8 8.31 -6.00 16.00
CA GLN A 8 7.38 -5.13 16.73
C GLN A 8 7.55 -3.67 16.30
N GLY A 9 6.47 -3.06 15.78
CA GLY A 9 6.40 -1.61 15.53
C GLY A 9 7.13 -1.08 14.29
N LYS A 10 7.88 -1.92 13.56
CA LYS A 10 8.44 -1.56 12.25
C LYS A 10 7.43 -1.85 11.13
N TYR A 11 7.42 -1.04 10.08
CA TYR A 11 6.60 -1.35 8.89
C TYR A 11 7.25 -2.52 8.13
N HIS A 12 6.53 -3.63 8.00
CA HIS A 12 7.03 -4.86 7.36
C HIS A 12 6.56 -4.99 5.92
N SER A 13 5.41 -4.40 5.62
CA SER A 13 4.85 -4.39 4.28
C SER A 13 4.12 -3.08 4.03
N TRP A 14 3.83 -2.83 2.77
CA TRP A 14 3.07 -1.66 2.35
C TRP A 14 2.01 -2.07 1.36
N SER A 15 0.95 -1.28 1.26
CA SER A 15 -0.06 -1.43 0.22
C SER A 15 -0.43 -0.07 -0.37
N ILE A 16 -0.92 -0.11 -1.60
CA ILE A 16 -1.49 1.05 -2.27
C ILE A 16 -2.99 0.80 -2.40
N SER A 17 -3.78 1.74 -1.90
CA SER A 17 -5.23 1.79 -2.11
C SER A 17 -5.53 2.96 -3.04
N HIS A 18 -6.42 2.77 -4.00
CA HIS A 18 -6.80 3.83 -4.93
C HIS A 18 -8.31 3.84 -5.15
N ASP A 19 -8.82 5.02 -5.47
CA ASP A 19 -10.17 5.25 -5.96
C ASP A 19 -10.11 6.22 -7.16
N SER A 20 -11.27 6.68 -7.64
CA SER A 20 -11.34 7.61 -8.78
C SER A 20 -10.73 8.99 -8.49
N ARG A 21 -10.48 9.31 -7.21
CA ARG A 21 -10.03 10.62 -6.75
C ARG A 21 -8.60 10.59 -6.22
N CYS A 22 -8.15 9.50 -5.62
CA CYS A 22 -6.88 9.50 -4.90
C CYS A 22 -6.17 8.14 -4.89
N ALA A 23 -4.87 8.19 -4.60
CA ALA A 23 -4.05 7.03 -4.28
C ALA A 23 -3.40 7.22 -2.91
N ARG A 24 -3.45 6.20 -2.06
CA ARG A 24 -2.97 6.22 -0.68
C ARG A 24 -2.01 5.06 -0.45
N ILE A 25 -0.83 5.37 0.07
CA ILE A 25 0.18 4.40 0.47
C ILE A 25 0.01 4.16 1.97
N TYR A 26 -0.15 2.89 2.35
CA TYR A 26 -0.22 2.45 3.74
C TYR A 26 1.00 1.62 4.09
N GLY A 27 1.57 1.87 5.26
CA GLY A 27 2.51 0.97 5.90
C GLY A 27 1.76 0.06 6.86
N HIS A 28 2.02 -1.24 6.79
CA HIS A 28 1.46 -2.25 7.69
C HIS A 28 2.51 -2.69 8.70
N TYR A 29 2.08 -2.83 9.95
CA TYR A 29 2.92 -3.30 11.04
C TYR A 29 2.12 -4.23 11.95
N ALA A 30 2.84 -5.18 12.54
CA ALA A 30 2.30 -6.05 13.57
C ALA A 30 2.67 -5.50 14.94
N ARG A 31 1.71 -5.57 15.88
CA ARG A 31 1.97 -5.43 17.31
C ARG A 31 1.74 -6.79 17.94
N ILE A 32 2.83 -7.37 18.43
CA ILE A 32 2.82 -8.64 19.15
C ILE A 32 2.65 -8.32 20.63
N ASP A 33 1.65 -8.91 21.29
CA ASP A 33 1.36 -8.77 22.71
C ASP A 33 1.16 -10.16 23.31
N GLY A 34 2.23 -10.73 23.87
CA GLY A 34 2.24 -12.12 24.35
C GLY A 34 2.02 -13.14 23.22
N SER A 35 0.91 -13.88 23.29
CA SER A 35 0.45 -14.82 22.25
C SER A 35 -0.34 -14.16 21.13
N ASP A 36 -0.86 -12.95 21.35
CA ASP A 36 -1.72 -12.26 20.39
C ASP A 36 -0.90 -11.42 19.43
N THR A 37 -1.22 -11.50 18.14
CA THR A 37 -0.64 -10.63 17.11
C THR A 37 -1.74 -9.82 16.46
N LYS A 38 -1.67 -8.50 16.60
CA LYS A 38 -2.61 -7.56 15.99
C LYS A 38 -1.95 -6.87 14.81
N TYR A 39 -2.68 -6.75 13.70
CA TYR A 39 -2.20 -6.10 12.49
C TYR A 39 -2.84 -4.73 12.33
N TYR A 40 -2.00 -3.74 12.06
CA TYR A 40 -2.43 -2.36 11.88
C TYR A 40 -1.88 -1.81 10.58
N ARG A 41 -2.59 -0.83 10.01
CA ARG A 41 -2.11 -0.03 8.88
C ARG A 41 -2.10 1.44 9.25
N ARG A 42 -1.09 2.17 8.79
CA ARG A 42 -1.00 3.62 8.90
C ARG A 42 -0.81 4.23 7.52
N ALA A 43 -1.54 5.29 7.21
CA ALA A 43 -1.30 6.05 5.99
C ALA A 43 0.08 6.72 6.06
N ILE A 44 0.93 6.42 5.06
CA ILE A 44 2.24 7.06 4.89
C ILE A 44 2.07 8.33 4.05
N LYS A 45 1.33 8.23 2.94
CA LYS A 45 1.09 9.34 2.02
C LYS A 45 -0.23 9.16 1.28
N ALA A 46 -0.90 10.27 1.00
CA ALA A 46 -2.06 10.33 0.13
C ALA A 46 -1.82 11.35 -0.99
N PHE A 47 -2.26 11.01 -2.20
CA PHE A 47 -2.25 11.85 -3.38
C PHE A 47 -3.69 12.06 -3.81
N ASP A 48 -4.18 13.29 -3.78
CA ASP A 48 -5.50 13.67 -4.30
C ASP A 48 -5.32 14.21 -5.72
N PHE A 49 -6.12 13.71 -6.66
CA PHE A 49 -6.07 14.04 -8.08
C PHE A 49 -7.23 14.94 -8.53
N THR A 50 -8.11 15.35 -7.60
CA THR A 50 -9.17 16.34 -7.86
C THR A 50 -8.64 17.78 -7.84
N VAL A 51 -7.39 17.97 -7.43
CA VAL A 51 -6.70 19.26 -7.44
C VAL A 51 -6.42 19.67 -8.90
N GLN A 52 -6.43 20.98 -9.19
CA GLN A 52 -6.25 21.54 -10.55
C GLN A 52 -7.27 21.03 -11.58
N ASP A 53 -8.57 21.07 -11.22
CA ASP A 53 -9.69 20.72 -12.13
C ASP A 53 -9.63 19.28 -12.69
N GLY A 54 -9.07 18.35 -11.90
CA GLY A 54 -8.98 16.94 -12.30
C GLY A 54 -8.01 16.67 -13.44
N LYS A 55 -7.04 17.57 -13.68
CA LYS A 55 -5.95 17.37 -14.67
C LYS A 55 -5.29 15.99 -14.55
N ASP A 56 -5.13 15.51 -13.31
CA ASP A 56 -4.47 14.24 -13.01
C ASP A 56 -5.45 13.11 -12.66
N LYS A 57 -6.75 13.25 -12.95
CA LYS A 57 -7.78 12.26 -12.56
C LYS A 57 -7.50 10.83 -13.05
N TRP A 58 -6.80 10.68 -14.17
CA TRP A 58 -6.43 9.38 -14.74
C TRP A 58 -5.08 8.84 -14.25
N THR A 59 -4.32 9.63 -13.47
CA THR A 59 -2.96 9.27 -13.05
C THR A 59 -2.96 8.06 -12.12
N ALA A 60 -3.89 7.98 -11.16
CA ALA A 60 -4.05 6.81 -10.29
C ALA A 60 -4.31 5.53 -11.09
N TYR A 61 -5.27 5.61 -12.02
CA TYR A 61 -5.65 4.48 -12.89
C TYR A 61 -4.49 4.06 -13.80
N ARG A 62 -3.79 5.01 -14.43
CA ARG A 62 -2.63 4.72 -15.29
C ARG A 62 -1.48 4.09 -14.51
N PHE A 63 -1.21 4.56 -13.30
CA PHE A 63 -0.17 4.01 -12.43
C PHE A 63 -0.45 2.54 -12.10
N ILE A 64 -1.66 2.24 -11.62
CA ILE A 64 -2.07 0.87 -11.26
C ILE A 64 -2.15 -0.03 -12.50
N LYS A 65 -2.76 0.47 -13.60
CA LYS A 65 -2.84 -0.25 -14.87
C LYS A 65 -1.44 -0.67 -15.32
N LYS A 66 -0.50 0.27 -15.36
CA LYS A 66 0.89 -0.01 -15.76
C LYS A 66 1.52 -1.06 -14.86
N PHE A 67 1.38 -0.96 -13.55
CA PHE A 67 1.90 -1.97 -12.62
C PHE A 67 1.28 -3.36 -12.85
N ILE A 68 -0.04 -3.46 -13.04
CA ILE A 68 -0.70 -4.73 -13.28
C ILE A 68 -0.22 -5.35 -14.59
N TYR A 69 -0.28 -4.62 -15.70
CA TYR A 69 0.04 -5.19 -17.02
C TYR A 69 1.53 -5.44 -17.22
N ASP A 70 2.40 -4.57 -16.70
CA ASP A 70 3.84 -4.66 -16.95
C ASP A 70 4.55 -5.59 -15.94
N PHE A 71 4.10 -5.63 -14.69
CA PHE A 71 4.78 -6.41 -13.63
C PHE A 71 4.00 -7.65 -13.18
N TRP A 72 2.74 -7.50 -12.79
CA TRP A 72 2.02 -8.60 -12.13
C TRP A 72 1.49 -9.64 -13.13
N LEU A 73 0.83 -9.19 -14.20
CA LEU A 73 0.14 -10.03 -15.17
C LEU A 73 1.07 -11.06 -15.85
N PRO A 74 2.30 -10.69 -16.31
CA PRO A 74 3.21 -11.66 -16.94
C PRO A 74 3.74 -12.73 -15.99
N GLY A 75 3.78 -12.44 -14.68
CA GLY A 75 4.19 -13.40 -13.65
C GLY A 75 3.03 -14.27 -13.15
N HIS A 76 1.79 -13.76 -13.20
CA HIS A 76 0.62 -14.45 -12.68
C HIS A 76 -0.04 -15.39 -13.70
N LEU A 77 0.02 -15.08 -15.00
CA LEU A 77 -0.54 -15.92 -16.07
C LEU A 77 0.45 -16.95 -16.64
N ARG A 78 1.53 -17.24 -15.92
CA ARG A 78 2.50 -18.29 -16.28
C ARG A 78 2.14 -19.64 -15.69
#